data_AF-A0A3P1BB02-F1
#
_entry.id   AF-A0A3P1BB02-F1
#
_cell.length_a   1.000
_cell.length_b   1.000
_cell.length_c   1.000
_cell.angle_alpha   90.00
_cell.angle_beta   90.00
_cell.angle_gamma   90.00
#
_symmetry.space_group_name_H-M   'P 1'
#
loop_
_entity.id
_entity.type
_entity.pdbx_description
1 polymer ?
#
loop_
_entity_poly.entity_id
_entity_poly.type
_entity_poly.pdbx_seq_one_letter_code
_entity_poly.pdbx_strand_id
1 'polypeptide(L)'
;MFTTTNAFSRFLVDDRPKVKTFCQQTLGLEVTEEHKGISLLTLHLGGGNKLLFYPKQDPSPATFTFLNFPVEDVNQAVDELTGKGIVVEHLQGDISTHEKGMSRGQGPTIA
;
A
#
# COMPACT_ATOMS: atom_id res chain seq x y z
N MET A 1 0.05 -26.40 11.04
CA MET A 1 0.23 -26.05 9.62
C MET A 1 0.02 -24.55 9.39
N PHE A 2 -1.18 -24.00 9.62
CA PHE A 2 -1.45 -22.58 9.37
C PHE A 2 -0.81 -21.60 10.38
N THR A 3 -0.36 -22.08 11.53
CA THR A 3 0.35 -21.27 12.55
C THR A 3 1.85 -21.10 12.26
N THR A 4 2.39 -21.85 11.30
CA THR A 4 3.84 -21.88 10.99
C THR A 4 4.14 -21.68 9.51
N THR A 5 3.11 -21.61 8.66
CA THR A 5 3.27 -21.35 7.23
C THR A 5 3.37 -19.85 6.98
N ASN A 6 4.21 -19.45 6.04
CA ASN A 6 4.30 -18.04 5.64
C ASN A 6 3.10 -17.70 4.76
N ALA A 7 2.20 -16.88 5.27
CA ALA A 7 1.11 -16.33 4.48
C ALA A 7 1.61 -15.20 3.57
N PHE A 8 0.86 -14.93 2.50
CA PHE A 8 1.10 -13.81 1.61
C PHE A 8 -0.23 -13.21 1.16
N SER A 9 -0.22 -11.93 0.85
CA SER A 9 -1.39 -11.19 0.35
C SER A 9 -1.33 -11.01 -1.16
N ARG A 10 -2.48 -10.79 -1.80
CA ARG A 10 -2.59 -10.54 -3.25
C ARG A 10 -3.46 -9.32 -3.51
N PHE A 11 -2.94 -8.34 -4.23
CA PHE A 11 -3.69 -7.15 -4.66
C PHE A 11 -3.87 -7.19 -6.18
N LEU A 12 -5.05 -6.82 -6.63
CA LEU A 12 -5.31 -6.52 -8.04
C LEU A 12 -4.93 -5.08 -8.30
N VAL A 13 -4.18 -4.84 -9.37
CA VAL A 13 -3.73 -3.50 -9.76
C VAL A 13 -4.00 -3.28 -11.25
N ASP A 14 -4.38 -2.05 -11.58
CA ASP A 14 -4.66 -1.65 -12.96
C ASP A 14 -3.37 -1.39 -13.75
N ASP A 15 -2.33 -0.84 -13.11
CA ASP A 15 -1.06 -0.46 -13.73
C ASP A 15 0.13 -0.97 -12.89
N ARG A 16 0.66 -2.13 -13.29
CA ARG A 16 1.82 -2.75 -12.62
C ARG A 16 3.09 -1.88 -12.71
N PRO A 17 3.50 -1.36 -13.88
CA PRO A 17 4.64 -0.44 -13.96
C PRO A 17 4.53 0.75 -13.00
N LYS A 18 3.36 1.39 -12.91
CA LYS A 18 3.16 2.52 -11.99
C LYS A 18 3.31 2.10 -10.53
N VAL A 19 2.73 0.96 -10.14
CA VAL A 19 2.87 0.42 -8.78
C VAL A 19 4.34 0.09 -8.45
N LYS A 20 5.07 -0.54 -9.38
CA LYS A 20 6.50 -0.84 -9.22
C LYS A 20 7.30 0.44 -8.94
N THR A 21 7.11 1.46 -9.77
CA THR A 21 7.77 2.76 -9.62
C THR A 21 7.45 3.40 -8.28
N PHE A 22 6.18 3.44 -7.89
CA PHE A 22 5.76 4.01 -6.60
C PHE A 22 6.41 3.30 -5.41
N CYS A 23 6.33 1.96 -5.38
CA CYS A 23 6.93 1.19 -4.29
C CYS A 23 8.46 1.34 -4.23
N GLN A 24 9.16 1.23 -5.36
CA GLN A 24 10.63 1.26 -5.38
C GLN A 24 11.21 2.66 -5.23
N GLN A 25 10.69 3.63 -5.98
CA GLN A 25 11.31 4.95 -6.09
C GLN A 25 10.74 5.94 -5.07
N THR A 26 9.45 5.87 -4.77
CA THR A 26 8.81 6.81 -3.83
C THR A 26 8.92 6.30 -2.40
N LEU A 27 8.54 5.05 -2.16
CA LEU A 27 8.57 4.45 -0.83
C LEU A 27 9.90 3.78 -0.47
N GLY A 28 10.77 3.51 -1.45
CA GLY A 28 12.06 2.85 -1.20
C GLY A 28 11.95 1.36 -0.85
N LEU A 29 10.84 0.73 -1.19
CA LEU A 29 10.56 -0.68 -0.87
C LEU A 29 11.18 -1.62 -1.91
N GLU A 30 11.59 -2.79 -1.45
CA GLU A 30 12.09 -3.83 -2.35
C GLU A 30 10.95 -4.46 -3.15
N VAL A 31 11.09 -4.44 -4.47
CA VAL A 31 10.16 -5.09 -5.40
C VAL A 31 10.96 -5.99 -6.34
N THR A 32 10.54 -7.24 -6.46
CA THR A 32 11.05 -8.18 -7.46
C THR A 32 10.00 -8.43 -8.53
N GLU A 33 10.44 -8.59 -9.77
CA GLU A 33 9.57 -8.92 -10.90
C GLU A 33 9.94 -10.29 -11.46
N GLU A 34 8.95 -11.15 -11.59
CA GLU A 34 9.11 -12.48 -12.19
C GLU A 34 8.32 -12.55 -13.49
N HIS A 35 8.98 -13.05 -14.55
CA HIS A 35 8.38 -13.24 -15.87
C HIS A 35 8.36 -14.73 -16.22
N LYS A 36 7.39 -15.46 -15.65
CA LYS A 36 7.14 -16.88 -15.97
C LYS A 36 5.66 -17.09 -16.27
N GLY A 37 5.28 -16.90 -17.54
CA GLY A 37 3.90 -17.02 -18.02
C GLY A 37 3.07 -15.76 -17.74
N ILE A 38 2.90 -15.40 -16.47
CA ILE A 38 2.27 -14.13 -16.04
C ILE A 38 3.35 -13.27 -15.40
N SER A 39 3.43 -12.00 -15.78
CA SER A 39 4.36 -11.06 -15.14
C SER A 39 3.83 -10.68 -13.75
N LEU A 40 4.58 -11.08 -12.72
CA LEU A 40 4.20 -10.92 -11.32
C LEU A 40 5.16 -9.94 -10.63
N LEU A 41 4.62 -8.95 -9.93
CA LEU A 41 5.41 -8.12 -9.02
C LEU A 41 5.22 -8.60 -7.60
N THR A 42 6.33 -8.77 -6.88
CA THR A 42 6.33 -9.10 -5.45
C THR A 42 6.95 -7.96 -4.68
N LEU A 43 6.18 -7.36 -3.79
CA LEU A 43 6.64 -6.41 -2.79
C LEU A 43 7.09 -7.18 -1.55
N HIS A 44 8.31 -6.92 -1.09
CA HIS A 44 8.85 -7.50 0.13
C HIS A 44 8.64 -6.53 1.29
N LEU A 45 7.94 -6.98 2.32
CA LEU A 45 7.58 -6.20 3.49
C LEU A 45 8.43 -6.61 4.69
N GLY A 46 8.46 -5.74 5.71
CA GLY A 46 9.11 -6.03 6.99
C GLY A 46 8.63 -7.36 7.60
N GLY A 47 9.55 -8.06 8.26
CA GLY A 47 9.26 -9.37 8.87
C GLY A 47 9.15 -10.54 7.88
N GLY A 48 9.55 -10.35 6.62
CA GLY A 48 9.56 -11.41 5.60
C GLY A 48 8.22 -11.66 4.90
N ASN A 49 7.22 -10.81 5.17
CA ASN A 49 5.91 -10.87 4.53
C ASN A 49 6.00 -10.46 3.05
N LYS A 50 5.13 -11.02 2.22
CA LYS A 50 5.10 -10.75 0.78
C LYS A 50 3.71 -10.30 0.34
N LEU A 51 3.68 -9.30 -0.53
CA LEU A 51 2.49 -8.86 -1.24
C LEU A 51 2.70 -9.02 -2.74
N LEU A 52 1.79 -9.74 -3.39
CA LEU A 52 1.84 -10.03 -4.81
C LEU A 52 0.85 -9.15 -5.56
N PHE A 53 1.30 -8.44 -6.59
CA PHE A 53 0.45 -7.64 -7.47
C PHE A 53 0.10 -8.37 -8.76
N TYR A 54 -1.19 -8.57 -8.98
CA TYR A 54 -1.73 -9.19 -10.19
C TYR A 54 -2.43 -8.16 -11.06
N PRO A 55 -2.34 -8.29 -12.40
CA PRO A 55 -3.13 -7.44 -13.29
C PRO A 55 -4.61 -7.76 -13.08
N LYS A 56 -5.42 -6.71 -12.95
CA LYS A 56 -6.87 -6.84 -12.92
C LYS A 56 -7.37 -7.34 -14.28
N GLN A 57 -8.10 -8.47 -14.31
CA GLN A 57 -8.62 -9.07 -15.56
C GLN A 57 -10.07 -8.66 -15.87
N ASP A 58 -10.85 -8.28 -14.86
CA ASP A 58 -12.24 -7.85 -14.97
C ASP A 58 -12.35 -6.36 -14.59
N PRO A 59 -13.10 -5.51 -15.32
CA PRO A 59 -13.38 -4.14 -14.91
C PRO A 59 -14.03 -4.01 -13.52
N SER A 60 -14.68 -5.05 -12.98
CA SER A 60 -15.32 -4.98 -11.65
C SER A 60 -14.31 -4.68 -10.52
N PRO A 61 -14.47 -3.59 -9.75
CA PRO A 61 -13.55 -3.26 -8.67
C PRO A 61 -13.60 -4.28 -7.53
N ALA A 62 -12.45 -4.65 -6.97
CA ALA A 62 -12.42 -4.95 -5.54
C ALA A 62 -12.86 -3.65 -4.83
N THR A 63 -13.93 -3.69 -4.04
CA THR A 63 -14.54 -2.48 -3.47
C THR A 63 -13.60 -1.74 -2.52
N PHE A 64 -12.64 -2.43 -1.90
CA PHE A 64 -11.58 -1.83 -1.10
C PHE A 64 -10.50 -2.88 -0.79
N THR A 65 -9.24 -2.45 -0.76
CA THR A 65 -8.10 -3.24 -0.26
C THR A 65 -7.07 -2.26 0.27
N PHE A 66 -6.61 -2.46 1.52
CA PHE A 66 -5.70 -1.54 2.20
C PHE A 66 -4.39 -2.24 2.58
N LEU A 67 -3.28 -1.52 2.48
CA LEU A 67 -1.99 -1.90 3.05
C LEU A 67 -1.56 -0.78 4.01
N ASN A 68 -1.56 -1.08 5.30
CA ASN A 68 -1.18 -0.12 6.33
C ASN A 68 0.28 -0.35 6.73
N PHE A 69 1.06 0.73 6.82
CA PHE A 69 2.40 0.73 7.39
C PHE A 69 2.36 1.39 8.75
N PRO A 70 2.53 0.64 9.85
CA PRO A 70 2.74 1.23 11.16
C PRO A 70 4.03 2.05 11.14
N VAL A 71 3.94 3.30 11.60
CA VAL A 71 5.06 4.23 11.73
C VAL A 71 5.04 4.84 13.12
N GLU A 72 6.19 5.35 13.58
CA GLU A 72 6.31 5.97 14.90
C GLU A 72 5.55 7.32 14.97
N ASP A 73 5.64 8.13 13.91
CA ASP A 73 4.92 9.41 13.81
C ASP A 73 4.27 9.58 12.43
N VAL A 74 2.93 9.59 12.42
CA VAL A 74 2.13 9.77 11.20
C VAL A 74 2.29 11.17 10.60
N ASN A 75 2.52 12.22 11.41
CA ASN A 75 2.76 13.57 10.87
C ASN A 75 4.02 13.61 10.04
N GLN A 76 5.10 13.06 10.59
CA GLN A 76 6.40 13.04 9.93
C GLN A 76 6.30 12.23 8.64
N ALA A 77 5.67 11.05 8.69
CA ALA A 77 5.45 10.23 7.49
C ALA A 77 4.66 10.97 6.41
N VAL A 78 3.56 11.66 6.78
CA VAL A 78 2.78 12.48 5.84
C VAL A 78 3.63 13.61 5.24
N ASP A 79 4.36 14.36 6.07
CA ASP A 79 5.19 15.48 5.60
C ASP A 79 6.29 14.99 4.63
N GLU A 80 6.92 13.84 4.91
CA GLU A 80 7.90 13.22 4.01
C GLU A 80 7.28 12.74 2.69
N LEU A 81 6.10 12.12 2.73
CA LEU A 81 5.40 11.63 1.53
C LEU A 81 4.91 12.80 0.67
N THR A 82 4.36 13.85 1.27
CA THR A 82 3.96 15.08 0.57
C THR A 82 5.18 15.81 -0.01
N GLY A 83 6.31 15.81 0.69
CA GLY A 83 7.59 16.31 0.17
C GLY A 83 8.07 15.57 -1.08
N LYS A 84 7.67 14.30 -1.26
CA LYS A 84 7.91 13.49 -2.47
C LYS A 84 6.83 13.65 -3.54
N GLY A 85 5.89 14.58 -3.36
CA GLY A 85 4.80 14.87 -4.31
C GLY A 85 3.59 13.96 -4.19
N ILE A 86 3.46 13.19 -3.09
CA ILE A 86 2.26 12.38 -2.84
C ILE A 86 1.13 13.29 -2.35
N VAL A 87 -0.03 13.15 -2.98
CA VAL A 87 -1.27 13.76 -2.52
C VAL A 87 -1.91 12.81 -1.50
N VAL A 88 -2.03 13.26 -0.26
CA VAL A 88 -2.80 12.56 0.78
C VAL A 88 -4.28 12.84 0.54
N GLU A 89 -5.10 11.80 0.53
CA GLU A 89 -6.54 11.95 0.28
C GLU A 89 -7.25 12.49 1.52
N HIS A 90 -8.20 13.41 1.30
CA HIS A 90 -9.09 13.88 2.37
C HIS A 90 -10.40 13.11 2.32
N LEU A 91 -10.65 12.34 3.37
CA LEU A 91 -11.86 11.54 3.54
C LEU A 91 -12.93 12.34 4.29
N GLN A 92 -14.16 12.21 3.81
CA GLN A 92 -15.38 12.67 4.48
C GLN A 92 -16.21 11.45 4.88
N GLY A 93 -16.90 11.53 6.03
CA GLY A 93 -17.73 10.45 6.56
C GLY A 93 -17.28 10.00 7.95
N ASP A 94 -17.50 8.73 8.27
CA ASP A 94 -17.21 8.15 9.60
C ASP A 94 -15.74 8.25 9.98
N ILE A 95 -14.85 8.17 8.98
CA ILE A 95 -13.43 8.51 9.10
C ILE A 95 -13.25 9.86 8.42
N SER A 96 -13.37 10.94 9.19
CA SER A 96 -13.08 12.28 8.70
C SER A 96 -11.61 12.63 8.91
N THR A 97 -11.02 13.24 7.90
CA THR A 97 -9.63 13.71 7.93
C THR A 97 -9.57 15.24 7.96
N HIS A 98 -8.66 15.81 8.74
CA HIS A 98 -8.46 17.26 8.84
C HIS A 98 -7.53 17.80 7.74
N GLU A 99 -7.10 19.07 7.82
CA GLU A 99 -6.30 19.78 6.79
C GLU A 99 -5.08 19.03 6.24
N LYS A 100 -4.36 18.24 7.04
CA LYS A 100 -3.23 17.41 6.57
C LYS A 100 -3.62 16.01 6.04
N GLY A 101 -4.90 15.71 5.82
CA GLY A 101 -5.37 14.40 5.34
C GLY A 101 -5.37 13.29 6.40
N MET A 102 -5.15 13.61 7.69
CA MET A 102 -5.14 12.60 8.78
C MET A 102 -6.45 12.57 9.57
N SER A 103 -6.81 11.39 10.07
CA SER A 103 -7.87 11.17 11.04
C SER A 103 -7.30 10.89 12.43
N ARG A 104 -7.90 11.47 13.48
CA ARG A 104 -7.46 11.34 14.89
C ARG A 104 -8.64 11.21 15.85
N GLY A 105 -8.41 10.50 16.97
CA GLY A 105 -9.30 10.50 18.13
C GLY A 105 -10.38 9.40 18.17
N GLN A 106 -10.58 8.65 17.08
CA GLN A 106 -11.52 7.51 17.01
C GLN A 106 -10.81 6.15 16.81
N GLY A 107 -9.50 6.08 17.09
CA GLY A 107 -8.66 4.92 16.83
C GLY A 107 -7.19 5.32 16.63
N PRO A 108 -6.35 4.42 16.06
CA PRO A 108 -5.01 4.78 15.60
C PRO A 108 -5.06 5.99 14.68
N THR A 109 -4.04 6.85 14.75
CA THR A 109 -3.92 7.93 13.76
C THR A 109 -3.64 7.31 12.40
N ILE A 110 -4.42 7.70 11.40
CA ILE A 110 -4.30 7.23 10.01
C ILE A 110 -4.29 8.42 9.05
N ALA A 111 -3.63 8.26 7.91
CA ALA A 111 -3.49 9.22 6.82
C ALA A 111 -3.66 8.52 5.48
#